data_AF-A0A1Q7IUZ7-F1
#
_entry.id   AF-A0A1Q7IUZ7-F1
#
_cell.length_a   1.000
_cell.length_b   1.000
_cell.length_c   1.000
_cell.angle_alpha   90.00
_cell.angle_beta   90.00
_cell.angle_gamma   90.00
#
_symmetry.space_group_name_H-M   'P 1'
#
loop_
_entity.id
_entity.type
_entity.pdbx_description
1 polymer ?
#
loop_
_entity_poly.entity_id
_entity_poly.type
_entity_poly.pdbx_seq_one_letter_code
_entity_poly.pdbx_strand_id
1 'polypeptide(L)'
;MLLFAVTVLLVRFLQPAENETISAAVTVTAANTAPAGGIATLYPGDVGIESHPGVLFVERFEDATPTELFARWTGIRNGSAMAFSADVPPGSPGSRSLTILWVGGVSDGGHLYKRLSPGVETLHVRYYIKYPTSGTYSHTGIWMGGYSPPLAWPNPQAGVKPAGDDRFIAAAEQNPLTARFDHYNYWVGMHQSADGNYWGNLLLNDRHVQAKTGQWTCVEHMVRLNSPVTASNGEHAIWLDGVKISHLGQGFPKGGWSAGIFTQDAAGSPFEGFRWRTDSNVKLNWIWLQVYAPNEAVGVTGSIKFDHVVVAKSYVGCLRAAQPTGPTATLERQRIPDRTSR
;
A
#
# COMPACT_ATOMS: atom_id res chain seq x y z
N MET A 1 -36.02 10.20 -26.77
CA MET A 1 -36.24 8.73 -26.67
C MET A 1 -34.90 8.17 -26.24
N LEU A 2 -34.59 7.98 -24.96
CA LEU A 2 -35.31 7.29 -23.88
C LEU A 2 -35.38 8.18 -22.61
N LEU A 3 -36.49 8.05 -21.90
CA LEU A 3 -36.87 8.72 -20.66
C LEU A 3 -36.60 7.76 -19.49
N PHE A 4 -36.11 8.23 -18.35
CA PHE A 4 -36.44 7.70 -16.99
C PHE A 4 -36.08 8.81 -15.98
N ALA A 5 -37.02 9.68 -15.59
CA ALA A 5 -38.05 9.52 -14.55
C ALA A 5 -37.48 9.68 -13.12
N VAL A 6 -37.41 10.94 -12.65
CA VAL A 6 -37.36 11.28 -11.23
C VAL A 6 -38.80 11.41 -10.75
N THR A 7 -39.25 10.52 -9.87
CA THR A 7 -40.56 10.63 -9.23
C THR A 7 -40.36 11.18 -7.82
N VAL A 8 -40.74 12.44 -7.61
CA VAL A 8 -40.92 13.02 -6.28
C VAL A 8 -42.41 12.91 -5.95
N LEU A 9 -42.76 12.03 -5.00
CA LEU A 9 -44.10 11.98 -4.44
C LEU A 9 -44.12 12.79 -3.15
N LEU A 10 -44.60 14.04 -3.22
CA LEU A 10 -45.06 14.77 -2.04
C LEU A 10 -46.48 14.29 -1.71
N VAL A 11 -46.65 13.62 -0.57
CA VAL A 11 -47.96 13.45 0.06
C VAL A 11 -47.97 14.29 1.34
N ARG A 12 -48.79 15.34 1.35
CA ARG A 12 -49.14 16.10 2.56
C ARG A 12 -50.44 15.52 3.14
N PHE A 13 -50.41 15.14 4.41
CA PHE A 13 -51.61 15.03 5.25
C PHE A 13 -51.35 15.78 6.58
N LEU A 14 -52.30 16.63 6.97
CA LEU A 14 -52.46 17.24 8.31
C LEU A 14 -53.12 16.15 9.22
N GLN A 15 -52.93 15.97 10.53
CA GLN A 15 -52.48 16.78 11.69
C GLN A 15 -52.10 15.81 12.87
N PRO A 16 -51.79 16.22 14.12
CA PRO A 16 -50.61 15.80 14.88
C PRO A 16 -50.83 14.70 15.95
N ALA A 17 -49.80 13.87 16.20
CA ALA A 17 -49.43 13.31 17.52
C ALA A 17 -48.15 12.47 17.38
N GLU A 18 -47.23 12.68 18.32
CA GLU A 18 -46.08 11.86 18.74
C GLU A 18 -45.62 10.71 17.82
N ASN A 19 -44.39 10.79 17.29
CA ASN A 19 -43.62 9.56 17.11
C ASN A 19 -42.10 9.76 17.05
N GLU A 20 -41.44 8.75 17.57
CA GLU A 20 -40.03 8.57 17.89
C GLU A 20 -39.02 8.99 16.81
N THR A 21 -37.87 9.50 17.27
CA THR A 21 -36.65 9.62 16.49
C THR A 21 -36.19 8.26 15.96
N ILE A 22 -36.56 7.92 14.73
CA ILE A 22 -35.93 6.83 13.99
C ILE A 22 -34.59 7.36 13.44
N SER A 23 -33.52 7.21 14.23
CA SER A 23 -32.15 7.25 13.69
C SER A 23 -31.91 5.96 12.92
N ALA A 24 -32.33 5.93 11.65
CA ALA A 24 -31.84 4.91 10.73
C ALA A 24 -30.38 5.24 10.41
N ALA A 25 -29.46 4.42 10.91
CA ALA A 25 -28.06 4.44 10.47
C ALA A 25 -28.05 4.14 8.97
N VAL A 26 -27.81 5.18 8.15
CA VAL A 26 -27.56 5.01 6.72
C VAL A 26 -26.15 4.47 6.59
N THR A 27 -26.03 3.14 6.48
CA THR A 27 -24.79 2.49 6.10
C THR A 27 -24.55 2.80 4.62
N VAL A 28 -23.75 3.83 4.33
CA VAL A 28 -23.26 4.07 2.98
C VAL A 28 -22.21 3.01 2.69
N THR A 29 -22.63 1.89 2.11
CA THR A 29 -21.70 0.93 1.52
C THR A 29 -21.20 1.54 0.21
N ALA A 30 -20.11 2.31 0.28
CA ALA A 30 -19.36 2.64 -0.92
C ALA A 30 -18.77 1.34 -1.47
N ALA A 31 -19.46 0.72 -2.42
CA ALA A 31 -18.91 -0.34 -3.23
C ALA A 31 -17.90 0.29 -4.21
N ASN A 32 -16.72 0.66 -3.71
CA ASN A 32 -15.56 0.76 -4.57
C ASN A 32 -15.34 -0.65 -5.09
N THR A 33 -15.65 -0.90 -6.37
CA THR A 33 -15.23 -2.11 -7.05
C THR A 33 -13.71 -2.14 -7.09
N ALA A 34 -13.10 -2.65 -6.02
CA ALA A 34 -11.75 -3.16 -6.06
C ALA A 34 -11.65 -4.12 -7.26
N PRO A 35 -10.55 -4.11 -8.02
CA PRO A 35 -10.38 -5.00 -9.15
C PRO A 35 -10.70 -6.42 -8.70
N ALA A 36 -11.58 -7.09 -9.45
CA ALA A 36 -11.89 -8.48 -9.23
C ALA A 36 -10.61 -9.30 -9.45
N GLY A 37 -9.93 -9.70 -8.37
CA GLY A 37 -8.75 -10.56 -8.44
C GLY A 37 -7.68 -10.25 -7.39
N GLY A 38 -6.56 -10.97 -7.47
CA GLY A 38 -5.45 -10.89 -6.52
C GLY A 38 -5.44 -12.04 -5.52
N ILE A 39 -4.25 -12.34 -4.98
CA ILE A 39 -4.03 -13.46 -4.04
C ILE A 39 -4.99 -13.38 -2.84
N ALA A 40 -5.21 -12.19 -2.27
CA ALA A 40 -6.05 -12.01 -1.08
C ALA A 40 -7.52 -12.45 -1.29
N THR A 41 -7.99 -12.56 -2.53
CA THR A 41 -9.35 -13.09 -2.81
C THR A 41 -9.50 -14.57 -2.44
N LEU A 42 -8.39 -15.32 -2.43
CA LEU A 42 -8.34 -16.73 -2.05
C LEU A 42 -8.18 -16.93 -0.53
N TYR A 43 -7.82 -15.86 0.20
CA TYR A 43 -7.51 -15.89 1.62
C TYR A 43 -8.23 -14.72 2.32
N PRO A 44 -9.55 -14.81 2.59
CA PRO A 44 -10.28 -13.78 3.32
C PRO A 44 -9.60 -13.44 4.66
N GLY A 45 -9.43 -12.15 4.95
CA GLY A 45 -8.66 -11.69 6.11
C GLY A 45 -7.17 -12.02 6.07
N ASP A 46 -6.62 -12.40 4.92
CA ASP A 46 -5.25 -12.93 4.77
C ASP A 46 -4.95 -14.20 5.56
N VAL A 47 -5.97 -14.91 6.03
CA VAL A 47 -5.77 -16.13 6.84
C VAL A 47 -5.15 -17.22 5.95
N GLY A 48 -3.90 -17.60 6.26
CA GLY A 48 -3.16 -18.62 5.53
C GLY A 48 -2.55 -18.16 4.19
N ILE A 49 -2.55 -16.85 3.91
CA ILE A 49 -2.03 -16.29 2.65
C ILE A 49 -0.55 -16.63 2.42
N GLU A 50 0.22 -16.84 3.49
CA GLU A 50 1.62 -17.28 3.47
C GLU A 50 1.82 -18.64 2.78
N SER A 51 0.77 -19.45 2.67
CA SER A 51 0.80 -20.75 1.98
C SER A 51 0.75 -20.63 0.46
N HIS A 52 0.40 -19.47 -0.09
CA HIS A 52 0.30 -19.29 -1.53
C HIS A 52 1.69 -19.34 -2.18
N PRO A 53 1.91 -20.10 -3.27
CA PRO A 53 3.24 -20.27 -3.90
C PRO A 53 3.84 -18.98 -4.50
N GLY A 54 3.00 -17.96 -4.66
CA GLY A 54 3.39 -16.61 -5.08
C GLY A 54 3.87 -15.70 -3.95
N VAL A 55 3.55 -16.02 -2.68
CA VAL A 55 3.87 -15.18 -1.52
C VAL A 55 5.27 -15.51 -1.01
N LEU A 56 6.04 -14.46 -0.67
CA LEU A 56 7.43 -14.54 -0.26
C LEU A 56 7.62 -14.18 1.22
N PHE A 57 6.77 -13.28 1.73
CA PHE A 57 6.82 -12.82 3.11
C PHE A 57 5.45 -12.25 3.51
N VAL A 58 5.07 -12.48 4.77
CA VAL A 58 3.87 -11.92 5.38
C VAL A 58 4.28 -11.34 6.73
N GLU A 59 3.77 -10.16 7.09
CA GLU A 59 3.84 -9.61 8.44
C GLU A 59 2.46 -9.11 8.85
N ARG A 60 1.94 -9.63 9.95
CA ARG A 60 0.62 -9.30 10.50
C ARG A 60 0.72 -8.51 11.80
N PHE A 61 1.92 -8.39 12.38
CA PHE A 61 2.15 -7.73 13.67
C PHE A 61 1.35 -8.34 14.84
N GLU A 62 1.06 -9.64 14.74
CA GLU A 62 0.35 -10.42 15.76
C GLU A 62 1.29 -11.26 16.64
N ASP A 63 2.62 -11.07 16.54
CA ASP A 63 3.58 -11.72 17.44
C ASP A 63 3.32 -11.29 18.90
N ALA A 64 3.67 -12.14 19.87
CA ALA A 64 3.35 -11.86 21.27
C ALA A 64 4.16 -10.66 21.79
N THR A 65 5.41 -10.52 21.32
CA THR A 65 6.34 -9.46 21.74
C THR A 65 7.03 -8.77 20.55
N PRO A 66 7.49 -7.51 20.71
CA PRO A 66 8.32 -6.85 19.70
C PRO A 66 9.61 -7.61 19.37
N THR A 67 10.18 -8.34 20.34
CA THR A 67 11.36 -9.18 20.12
C THR A 67 11.12 -10.29 19.10
N GLU A 68 9.97 -10.96 19.19
CA GLU A 68 9.56 -12.00 18.23
C GLU A 68 9.32 -11.40 16.83
N LEU A 69 8.65 -10.24 16.78
CA LEU A 69 8.52 -9.46 15.55
C LEU A 69 9.89 -9.18 14.94
N PHE A 70 10.82 -8.60 15.71
CA PHE A 70 12.14 -8.20 15.21
C PHE A 70 12.97 -9.38 14.71
N ALA A 71 12.84 -10.56 15.31
CA ALA A 71 13.53 -11.78 14.85
C ALA A 71 13.16 -12.18 13.42
N ARG A 72 12.02 -11.71 12.89
CA ARG A 72 11.57 -11.98 11.51
C ARG A 72 12.15 -11.00 10.48
N TRP A 73 12.70 -9.87 10.93
CA TRP A 73 13.26 -8.82 10.09
C TRP A 73 14.80 -8.87 10.10
N THR A 74 15.42 -8.46 8.99
CA THR A 74 16.88 -8.52 8.83
C THR A 74 17.58 -7.34 9.50
N GLY A 75 17.02 -6.14 9.39
CA GLY A 75 17.56 -4.92 9.97
C GLY A 75 16.48 -4.16 10.73
N ILE A 76 16.82 -3.66 11.91
CA ILE A 76 15.93 -2.86 12.75
C ILE A 76 16.65 -1.57 13.14
N ARG A 77 15.99 -0.42 12.97
CA ARG A 77 16.41 0.86 13.55
C ARG A 77 15.33 1.37 14.50
N ASN A 78 15.76 1.82 15.68
CA ASN A 78 14.91 2.40 16.71
C ASN A 78 13.72 1.49 17.09
N GLY A 79 13.97 0.19 17.31
CA GLY A 79 12.93 -0.75 17.73
C GLY A 79 12.22 -0.34 19.03
N SER A 80 12.88 0.42 19.90
CA SER A 80 12.27 1.01 21.11
C SER A 80 11.17 2.05 20.82
N ALA A 81 11.13 2.61 19.62
CA ALA A 81 10.07 3.52 19.18
C ALA A 81 8.88 2.77 18.54
N MET A 82 8.92 1.44 18.51
CA MET A 82 7.88 0.61 17.92
C MET A 82 7.03 -0.05 19.00
N ALA A 83 5.71 0.02 18.84
CA ALA A 83 4.75 -0.56 19.78
C ALA A 83 3.56 -1.19 19.05
N PHE A 84 2.94 -2.20 19.65
CA PHE A 84 1.67 -2.72 19.15
C PHE A 84 0.51 -1.79 19.51
N SER A 85 -0.49 -1.69 18.64
CA SER A 85 -1.72 -0.93 18.85
C SER A 85 -2.94 -1.78 18.52
N ALA A 86 -4.04 -1.63 19.25
CA ALA A 86 -5.31 -2.32 18.98
C ALA A 86 -6.12 -1.70 17.82
N ASP A 87 -5.64 -0.60 17.24
CA ASP A 87 -6.22 0.02 16.06
C ASP A 87 -5.76 -0.74 14.83
N VAL A 88 -6.67 -1.42 14.15
CA VAL A 88 -6.40 -2.31 13.01
C VAL A 88 -7.23 -1.88 11.80
N PRO A 89 -6.80 -2.17 10.55
CA PRO A 89 -7.56 -1.84 9.36
C PRO A 89 -8.88 -2.63 9.32
N PRO A 90 -9.94 -2.03 8.75
CA PRO A 90 -11.22 -2.72 8.59
C PRO A 90 -11.06 -4.05 7.85
N GLY A 91 -11.65 -5.11 8.40
CA GLY A 91 -11.59 -6.46 7.83
C GLY A 91 -10.37 -7.28 8.23
N SER A 92 -9.45 -6.72 9.03
CA SER A 92 -8.39 -7.50 9.70
C SER A 92 -9.02 -8.51 10.68
N PRO A 93 -8.62 -9.80 10.63
CA PRO A 93 -8.95 -10.76 11.69
C PRO A 93 -7.98 -10.66 12.88
N GLY A 94 -6.94 -9.82 12.77
CA GLY A 94 -5.96 -9.55 13.80
C GLY A 94 -6.49 -8.60 14.88
N SER A 95 -5.72 -8.46 15.94
CA SER A 95 -6.01 -7.60 17.08
C SER A 95 -4.96 -6.50 17.27
N ARG A 96 -3.92 -6.48 16.44
CA ARG A 96 -2.75 -5.63 16.59
C ARG A 96 -2.28 -5.07 15.26
N SER A 97 -1.80 -3.84 15.30
CA SER A 97 -0.99 -3.22 14.26
C SER A 97 0.37 -2.81 14.84
N LEU A 98 1.35 -2.56 13.98
CA LEU A 98 2.55 -1.85 14.38
C LEU A 98 2.29 -0.35 14.42
N THR A 99 2.76 0.34 15.45
CA THR A 99 2.89 1.80 15.52
C THR A 99 4.37 2.15 15.62
N ILE A 100 4.85 3.03 14.75
CA ILE A 100 6.20 3.59 14.83
C ILE A 100 6.07 5.05 15.25
N LEU A 101 6.61 5.38 16.42
CA LEU A 101 6.56 6.71 17.00
C LEU A 101 7.81 7.53 16.67
N TRP A 102 7.67 8.85 16.68
CA TRP A 102 8.77 9.79 16.75
C TRP A 102 8.44 10.88 17.75
N VAL A 103 9.49 11.52 18.28
CA VAL A 103 9.38 12.66 19.19
C VAL A 103 10.44 13.66 18.77
N GLY A 104 10.03 14.86 18.36
CA GLY A 104 10.95 15.87 17.88
C GLY A 104 12.07 16.15 18.87
N GLY A 105 13.31 16.17 18.38
CA GLY A 105 14.52 16.30 19.21
C GLY A 105 14.96 15.03 19.96
N VAL A 106 14.21 13.92 19.90
CA VAL A 106 14.52 12.67 20.61
C VAL A 106 14.66 11.48 19.65
N SER A 107 13.69 11.27 18.78
CA SER A 107 13.68 10.19 17.79
C SER A 107 13.00 10.67 16.51
N ASP A 108 13.56 10.28 15.36
CA ASP A 108 13.08 10.61 14.02
C ASP A 108 12.26 9.47 13.39
N GLY A 109 11.75 8.54 14.20
CA GLY A 109 11.03 7.35 13.74
C GLY A 109 11.88 6.09 13.81
N GLY A 110 11.71 5.18 12.85
CA GLY A 110 12.33 3.86 12.86
C GLY A 110 12.05 3.07 11.60
N HIS A 111 12.67 1.90 11.47
CA HIS A 111 12.43 1.03 10.31
C HIS A 111 12.62 -0.45 10.58
N LEU A 112 11.99 -1.25 9.72
CA LEU A 112 12.21 -2.68 9.58
C LEU A 112 12.63 -2.98 8.14
N TYR A 113 13.73 -3.70 7.97
CA TYR A 113 14.31 -4.06 6.67
C TYR A 113 14.34 -5.58 6.51
N LYS A 114 13.85 -6.10 5.40
CA LYS A 114 13.79 -7.54 5.12
C LYS A 114 14.53 -7.85 3.84
N ARG A 115 15.57 -8.68 3.93
CA ARG A 115 16.17 -9.31 2.75
C ARG A 115 15.25 -10.41 2.20
N LEU A 116 15.22 -10.51 0.88
CA LEU A 116 14.58 -11.59 0.14
C LEU A 116 15.68 -12.43 -0.51
N SER A 117 15.62 -13.75 -0.32
CA SER A 117 16.56 -14.69 -0.90
C SER A 117 15.80 -15.95 -1.36
N PRO A 118 15.85 -16.33 -2.65
CA PRO A 118 16.48 -15.58 -3.75
C PRO A 118 15.76 -14.25 -4.04
N GLY A 119 16.44 -13.33 -4.72
CA GLY A 119 15.78 -12.16 -5.30
C GLY A 119 14.90 -12.52 -6.50
N VAL A 120 13.95 -11.65 -6.84
CA VAL A 120 12.94 -11.90 -7.89
C VAL A 120 12.96 -10.82 -8.99
N GLU A 121 12.24 -11.09 -10.08
CA GLU A 121 12.11 -10.19 -11.24
C GLU A 121 10.88 -9.29 -11.17
N THR A 122 9.86 -9.71 -10.43
CA THR A 122 8.65 -8.93 -10.18
C THR A 122 8.29 -9.08 -8.72
N LEU A 123 8.04 -7.95 -8.07
CA LEU A 123 7.69 -7.89 -6.66
C LEU A 123 6.49 -6.97 -6.49
N HIS A 124 5.48 -7.49 -5.82
CA HIS A 124 4.37 -6.76 -5.27
C HIS A 124 4.55 -6.66 -3.77
N VAL A 125 4.34 -5.47 -3.22
CA VAL A 125 4.28 -5.25 -1.77
C VAL A 125 2.95 -4.59 -1.48
N ARG A 126 2.07 -5.29 -0.77
CA ARG A 126 0.82 -4.74 -0.25
C ARG A 126 0.94 -4.56 1.25
N TYR A 127 0.46 -3.44 1.76
CA TYR A 127 0.42 -3.14 3.18
C TYR A 127 -0.71 -2.18 3.50
N TYR A 128 -1.05 -2.10 4.77
CA TYR A 128 -1.95 -1.09 5.30
C TYR A 128 -1.14 -0.05 6.05
N ILE A 129 -1.48 1.21 5.83
CA ILE A 129 -0.83 2.34 6.49
C ILE A 129 -1.89 3.31 7.02
N LYS A 130 -1.66 3.86 8.21
CA LYS A 130 -2.47 4.94 8.77
C LYS A 130 -1.59 6.14 9.07
N TYR A 131 -1.76 7.19 8.27
CA TYR A 131 -1.08 8.47 8.45
C TYR A 131 -1.67 9.24 9.64
N PRO A 132 -0.87 10.01 10.39
CA PRO A 132 -1.38 10.81 11.48
C PRO A 132 -2.19 12.00 10.94
N THR A 133 -3.05 12.56 11.78
CA THR A 133 -3.81 13.79 11.49
C THR A 133 -3.00 15.07 11.76
N SER A 134 -1.81 14.94 12.35
CA SER A 134 -0.92 16.04 12.73
C SER A 134 0.53 15.56 12.81
N GLY A 135 1.47 16.49 12.98
CA GLY A 135 2.90 16.22 13.01
C GLY A 135 3.54 16.29 11.63
N THR A 136 4.86 16.33 11.61
CA THR A 136 5.66 16.42 10.39
C THR A 136 6.48 15.16 10.18
N TYR A 137 6.56 14.71 8.93
CA TYR A 137 7.34 13.56 8.52
C TYR A 137 7.94 13.80 7.13
N SER A 138 8.94 12.99 6.75
CA SER A 138 9.68 13.14 5.49
C SER A 138 9.49 11.93 4.55
N HIS A 139 9.77 10.72 5.04
CA HIS A 139 9.67 9.49 4.23
C HIS A 139 8.94 8.38 4.99
N THR A 140 8.07 7.67 4.28
CA THR A 140 7.16 6.69 4.89
C THR A 140 6.83 5.54 3.94
N GLY A 141 6.12 4.54 4.44
CA GLY A 141 5.62 3.42 3.62
C GLY A 141 6.56 2.24 3.62
N ILE A 142 6.44 1.39 2.59
CA ILE A 142 7.36 0.29 2.34
C ILE A 142 8.02 0.51 1.00
N TRP A 143 9.34 0.61 1.01
CA TRP A 143 10.16 0.76 -0.18
C TRP A 143 10.68 -0.61 -0.61
N MET A 144 11.01 -0.78 -1.88
CA MET A 144 11.60 -2.02 -2.39
C MET A 144 12.72 -1.71 -3.38
N GLY A 145 13.60 -2.68 -3.58
CA GLY A 145 14.68 -2.50 -4.53
C GLY A 145 15.63 -3.68 -4.62
N GLY A 146 16.80 -3.39 -5.18
CA GLY A 146 17.87 -4.35 -5.36
C GLY A 146 19.21 -3.75 -5.02
N TYR A 147 20.06 -4.54 -4.36
CA TYR A 147 21.50 -4.29 -4.27
C TYR A 147 22.29 -5.43 -4.87
N SER A 148 23.43 -5.13 -5.47
CA SER A 148 24.44 -6.11 -5.87
C SER A 148 25.82 -5.62 -5.39
N PRO A 149 26.43 -6.25 -4.36
CA PRO A 149 25.92 -7.38 -3.59
C PRO A 149 24.73 -7.00 -2.65
N PRO A 150 23.87 -7.96 -2.25
CA PRO A 150 22.75 -7.66 -1.36
C PRO A 150 23.19 -7.19 0.04
N LEU A 151 22.57 -6.13 0.57
CA LEU A 151 22.84 -5.56 1.89
C LEU A 151 21.84 -6.04 2.95
N ALA A 152 22.27 -6.04 4.23
CA ALA A 152 21.43 -6.37 5.39
C ALA A 152 20.74 -5.14 6.04
N TRP A 153 20.98 -3.96 5.48
CA TRP A 153 20.40 -2.69 5.93
C TRP A 153 20.08 -1.81 4.71
N PRO A 154 19.17 -0.84 4.83
CA PRO A 154 18.88 0.10 3.77
C PRO A 154 20.05 1.07 3.53
N ASN A 155 20.35 1.36 2.26
CA ASN A 155 21.35 2.33 1.85
C ASN A 155 20.86 3.13 0.62
N PRO A 156 19.94 4.08 0.80
CA PRO A 156 19.29 4.77 -0.33
C PRO A 156 20.24 5.66 -1.14
N GLN A 157 21.33 6.16 -0.52
CA GLN A 157 22.30 7.08 -1.12
C GLN A 157 21.62 8.29 -1.80
N ALA A 158 20.83 9.04 -1.03
CA ALA A 158 20.13 10.22 -1.51
C ALA A 158 21.12 11.25 -2.11
N GLY A 159 20.72 11.90 -3.21
CA GLY A 159 21.56 12.83 -3.96
C GLY A 159 22.42 12.16 -5.04
N VAL A 160 22.57 10.83 -5.01
CA VAL A 160 23.44 10.08 -5.93
C VAL A 160 22.61 9.24 -6.89
N LYS A 161 22.92 9.34 -8.19
CA LYS A 161 22.32 8.51 -9.25
C LYS A 161 22.82 7.06 -9.15
N PRO A 162 21.94 6.04 -9.22
CA PRO A 162 22.37 4.65 -9.32
C PRO A 162 23.10 4.35 -10.64
N ALA A 163 24.13 3.50 -10.59
CA ALA A 163 24.90 3.07 -11.77
C ALA A 163 24.20 1.94 -12.55
N GLY A 164 23.36 1.16 -11.85
CA GLY A 164 22.50 0.12 -12.45
C GLY A 164 23.01 -1.30 -12.30
N ASP A 165 24.29 -1.44 -12.01
CA ASP A 165 24.94 -2.68 -11.57
C ASP A 165 25.08 -2.73 -10.05
N ASP A 166 24.83 -1.62 -9.36
CA ASP A 166 24.93 -1.46 -7.92
C ASP A 166 23.58 -1.55 -7.21
N ARG A 167 22.60 -0.73 -7.61
CA ARG A 167 21.30 -0.60 -6.94
C ARG A 167 20.19 -0.02 -7.81
N PHE A 168 18.97 -0.17 -7.33
CA PHE A 168 17.84 0.70 -7.63
C PHE A 168 16.87 0.67 -6.44
N ILE A 169 15.99 1.66 -6.36
CA ILE A 169 15.03 1.78 -5.26
C ILE A 169 13.74 2.43 -5.77
N ALA A 170 12.62 1.92 -5.31
CA ALA A 170 11.29 2.36 -5.69
C ALA A 170 10.35 2.35 -4.49
N ALA A 171 9.53 3.37 -4.40
CA ALA A 171 8.57 3.53 -3.32
C ALA A 171 7.25 4.12 -3.83
N ALA A 172 6.21 3.92 -3.03
CA ALA A 172 4.91 4.54 -3.20
C ALA A 172 4.60 5.24 -1.87
N GLU A 173 4.70 6.57 -1.84
CA GLU A 173 4.63 7.33 -0.58
C GLU A 173 3.81 8.62 -0.71
N GLN A 174 3.21 9.03 0.42
CA GLN A 174 2.58 10.32 0.54
C GLN A 174 3.65 11.40 0.72
N ASN A 175 3.73 12.31 -0.23
CA ASN A 175 4.60 13.47 -0.17
C ASN A 175 4.13 14.39 0.97
N PRO A 176 4.97 14.67 1.99
CA PRO A 176 4.54 15.39 3.18
C PRO A 176 4.31 16.89 2.94
N LEU A 177 4.87 17.46 1.87
CA LEU A 177 4.72 18.88 1.55
C LEU A 177 3.45 19.17 0.77
N THR A 178 3.01 18.23 -0.06
CA THR A 178 1.89 18.42 -1.00
C THR A 178 0.71 17.50 -0.72
N ALA A 179 0.84 16.57 0.22
CA ALA A 179 -0.08 15.48 0.53
C ALA A 179 -0.38 14.52 -0.64
N ARG A 180 0.19 14.74 -1.84
CA ARG A 180 0.00 13.84 -2.98
C ARG A 180 0.68 12.50 -2.72
N PHE A 181 0.01 11.42 -3.05
CA PHE A 181 0.59 10.09 -3.08
C PHE A 181 1.26 9.87 -4.44
N ASP A 182 2.51 9.44 -4.45
CA ASP A 182 3.32 9.40 -5.66
C ASP A 182 4.32 8.23 -5.65
N HIS A 183 4.92 7.98 -6.80
CA HIS A 183 6.15 7.20 -6.88
C HIS A 183 7.30 8.02 -6.30
N TYR A 184 8.29 7.35 -5.70
CA TYR A 184 9.57 7.96 -5.37
C TYR A 184 10.69 6.99 -5.71
N ASN A 185 11.32 7.22 -6.87
CA ASN A 185 12.18 6.21 -7.52
C ASN A 185 13.59 6.73 -7.81
N TYR A 186 14.58 5.84 -7.67
CA TYR A 186 15.93 6.03 -8.17
C TYR A 186 16.31 4.85 -9.07
N TRP A 187 16.77 5.15 -10.29
CA TRP A 187 17.26 4.18 -11.27
C TRP A 187 18.23 4.85 -12.25
N VAL A 188 18.87 4.06 -13.12
CA VAL A 188 19.88 4.52 -14.09
C VAL A 188 19.37 5.58 -15.05
N GLY A 189 18.08 5.56 -15.37
CA GLY A 189 17.44 6.52 -16.26
C GLY A 189 16.81 7.71 -15.55
N MET A 190 16.99 7.86 -14.23
CA MET A 190 16.34 8.94 -13.49
C MET A 190 16.85 10.32 -13.93
N HIS A 191 15.95 11.28 -13.89
CA HIS A 191 16.21 12.68 -14.22
C HIS A 191 16.79 13.40 -13.01
N GLN A 192 17.72 14.31 -13.27
CA GLN A 192 18.32 15.16 -12.26
C GLN A 192 17.30 16.21 -11.80
N SER A 193 17.30 16.51 -10.50
CA SER A 193 16.50 17.59 -9.95
C SER A 193 17.04 18.96 -10.35
N ALA A 194 16.21 20.00 -10.24
CA ALA A 194 16.56 21.35 -10.70
C ALA A 194 17.76 21.97 -9.94
N ASP A 195 18.07 21.46 -8.75
CA ASP A 195 19.20 21.87 -7.91
C ASP A 195 20.52 21.15 -8.29
N GLY A 196 20.51 20.31 -9.32
CA GLY A 196 21.68 19.54 -9.76
C GLY A 196 21.94 18.27 -8.95
N ASN A 197 21.08 17.90 -8.00
CA ASN A 197 21.19 16.64 -7.27
C ASN A 197 20.29 15.55 -7.88
N TYR A 198 20.56 14.29 -7.53
CA TYR A 198 19.66 13.18 -7.85
C TYR A 198 18.79 12.83 -6.65
N TRP A 199 17.58 13.41 -6.63
CA TRP A 199 16.52 13.05 -5.69
C TRP A 199 15.56 12.05 -6.33
N GLY A 200 14.83 11.28 -5.52
CA GLY A 200 13.86 10.33 -6.04
C GLY A 200 12.87 11.05 -6.95
N ASN A 201 12.70 10.53 -8.16
CA ASN A 201 11.78 11.15 -9.10
C ASN A 201 10.34 10.84 -8.71
N LEU A 202 9.50 11.85 -8.86
CA LEU A 202 8.04 11.77 -8.72
C LEU A 202 7.45 11.54 -10.10
N LEU A 203 6.49 10.62 -10.24
CA LEU A 203 6.09 10.09 -11.56
C LEU A 203 4.58 10.04 -11.81
N LEU A 204 3.78 10.51 -10.86
CA LEU A 204 2.35 10.73 -11.03
C LEU A 204 2.03 12.23 -11.08
N ASN A 205 2.44 12.95 -10.02
CA ASN A 205 2.22 14.37 -9.82
C ASN A 205 0.73 14.81 -9.91
N ASP A 206 -0.18 14.04 -9.30
CA ASP A 206 -1.60 14.38 -9.21
C ASP A 206 -1.98 14.76 -7.77
N ARG A 207 -2.43 16.01 -7.58
CA ARG A 207 -2.88 16.54 -6.28
C ARG A 207 -4.15 15.88 -5.74
N HIS A 208 -4.94 15.24 -6.58
CA HIS A 208 -6.19 14.59 -6.20
C HIS A 208 -5.98 13.21 -5.61
N VAL A 209 -4.81 12.61 -5.84
CA VAL A 209 -4.44 11.31 -5.32
C VAL A 209 -3.74 11.50 -3.98
N GLN A 210 -4.44 11.19 -2.89
CA GLN A 210 -3.93 11.34 -1.53
C GLN A 210 -4.42 10.17 -0.66
N ALA A 211 -3.59 9.70 0.27
CA ALA A 211 -4.08 8.91 1.38
C ALA A 211 -4.75 9.83 2.41
N LYS A 212 -5.84 9.38 3.02
CA LYS A 212 -6.59 10.15 4.01
C LYS A 212 -5.92 10.02 5.37
N THR A 213 -5.55 11.14 5.97
CA THR A 213 -5.00 11.15 7.33
C THR A 213 -6.03 10.63 8.34
N GLY A 214 -5.54 9.96 9.38
CA GLY A 214 -6.38 9.33 10.41
C GLY A 214 -7.18 8.12 9.93
N GLN A 215 -7.02 7.69 8.67
CA GLN A 215 -7.72 6.53 8.10
C GLN A 215 -6.72 5.49 7.60
N TRP A 216 -7.10 4.22 7.74
CA TRP A 216 -6.34 3.12 7.14
C TRP A 216 -6.47 3.18 5.63
N THR A 217 -5.34 3.14 4.95
CA THR A 217 -5.24 3.07 3.49
C THR A 217 -4.56 1.76 3.12
N CYS A 218 -5.14 1.00 2.20
CA CYS A 218 -4.48 -0.13 1.58
C CYS A 218 -3.58 0.39 0.45
N VAL A 219 -2.28 0.19 0.58
CA VAL A 219 -1.31 0.51 -0.46
C VAL A 219 -0.80 -0.79 -1.05
N GLU A 220 -0.81 -0.90 -2.37
CA GLU A 220 -0.01 -1.91 -3.06
C GLU A 220 0.83 -1.25 -4.15
N HIS A 221 2.07 -1.67 -4.30
CA HIS A 221 2.89 -1.27 -5.43
C HIS A 221 3.69 -2.45 -5.98
N MET A 222 3.96 -2.38 -7.27
CA MET A 222 4.64 -3.42 -8.05
C MET A 222 5.85 -2.83 -8.74
N VAL A 223 6.98 -3.53 -8.71
CA VAL A 223 8.10 -3.29 -9.62
C VAL A 223 8.37 -4.55 -10.43
N ARG A 224 8.54 -4.36 -11.74
CA ARG A 224 8.97 -5.39 -12.69
C ARG A 224 10.29 -4.95 -13.31
N LEU A 225 11.32 -5.77 -13.17
CA LEU A 225 12.64 -5.49 -13.72
C LEU A 225 12.62 -5.55 -15.25
N ASN A 226 13.49 -4.75 -15.87
CA ASN A 226 13.71 -4.82 -17.30
C ASN A 226 14.43 -6.12 -17.71
N SER A 227 14.09 -6.62 -18.89
CA SER A 227 14.71 -7.78 -19.52
C SER A 227 14.64 -7.68 -21.06
N PRO A 228 15.77 -7.80 -21.79
CA PRO A 228 17.13 -7.95 -21.29
C PRO A 228 17.61 -6.71 -20.52
N VAL A 229 18.79 -6.78 -19.88
CA VAL A 229 19.36 -5.66 -19.10
C VAL A 229 19.66 -4.41 -19.92
N THR A 230 19.59 -4.48 -21.24
CA THR A 230 19.71 -3.36 -22.17
C THR A 230 18.39 -2.66 -22.46
N ALA A 231 17.25 -3.27 -22.11
CA ALA A 231 15.92 -2.72 -22.36
C ALA A 231 15.48 -1.76 -21.23
N SER A 232 14.55 -0.86 -21.57
CA SER A 232 13.85 0.03 -20.62
C SER A 232 12.41 -0.43 -20.36
N ASN A 233 12.12 -1.72 -20.56
CA ASN A 233 10.77 -2.29 -20.47
C ASN A 233 10.36 -2.72 -19.05
N GLY A 234 11.06 -2.23 -18.03
CA GLY A 234 10.67 -2.38 -16.63
C GLY A 234 9.44 -1.51 -16.32
N GLU A 235 8.79 -1.82 -15.20
CA GLU A 235 7.54 -1.17 -14.81
C GLU A 235 7.50 -0.84 -13.32
N HIS A 236 6.67 0.15 -12.97
CA HIS A 236 6.24 0.42 -11.60
C HIS A 236 4.77 0.83 -11.60
N ALA A 237 3.95 0.16 -10.79
CA ALA A 237 2.54 0.48 -10.61
C ALA A 237 2.17 0.65 -9.14
N ILE A 238 1.17 1.50 -8.86
CA ILE A 238 0.65 1.76 -7.52
C ILE A 238 -0.87 1.62 -7.53
N TRP A 239 -1.39 1.01 -6.46
CA TRP A 239 -2.79 0.92 -6.11
C TRP A 239 -3.02 1.55 -4.72
N LEU A 240 -4.09 2.31 -4.61
CA LEU A 240 -4.63 2.81 -3.33
C LEU A 240 -6.06 2.31 -3.16
N ASP A 241 -6.35 1.69 -2.03
CA ASP A 241 -7.66 1.11 -1.70
C ASP A 241 -8.20 0.21 -2.83
N GLY A 242 -7.29 -0.56 -3.42
CA GLY A 242 -7.56 -1.47 -4.53
C GLY A 242 -7.60 -0.79 -5.90
N VAL A 243 -7.70 0.53 -5.99
CA VAL A 243 -7.75 1.24 -7.28
C VAL A 243 -6.32 1.46 -7.80
N LYS A 244 -6.02 0.99 -9.01
CA LYS A 244 -4.75 1.29 -9.70
C LYS A 244 -4.71 2.77 -10.04
N ILE A 245 -3.92 3.54 -9.30
CA ILE A 245 -3.82 5.01 -9.48
C ILE A 245 -2.75 5.39 -10.50
N SER A 246 -1.75 4.53 -10.72
CA SER A 246 -0.66 4.79 -11.66
C SER A 246 0.01 3.49 -12.09
N HIS A 247 0.43 3.41 -13.35
CA HIS A 247 1.23 2.32 -13.89
C HIS A 247 2.10 2.84 -15.02
N LEU A 248 3.41 2.89 -14.75
CA LEU A 248 4.42 3.32 -15.70
C LEU A 248 5.19 2.14 -16.26
N GLY A 249 5.48 2.20 -17.55
CA GLY A 249 6.27 1.26 -18.32
C GLY A 249 6.72 1.88 -19.64
N GLN A 250 7.50 1.16 -20.44
CA GLN A 250 7.95 1.71 -21.72
C GLN A 250 6.74 2.08 -22.61
N GLY A 251 6.64 3.36 -22.95
CA GLY A 251 5.57 3.91 -23.78
C GLY A 251 4.29 4.31 -23.05
N PHE A 252 4.22 4.20 -21.72
CA PHE A 252 3.03 4.59 -20.96
C PHE A 252 3.31 4.93 -19.48
N PRO A 253 2.50 5.80 -18.85
CA PRO A 253 1.49 6.64 -19.47
C PRO A 253 2.15 7.74 -20.31
N LYS A 254 1.34 8.62 -20.90
CA LYS A 254 1.86 9.85 -21.47
C LYS A 254 2.04 10.90 -20.37
N GLY A 255 2.96 11.84 -20.59
CA GLY A 255 3.20 12.94 -19.67
C GLY A 255 4.34 13.85 -20.10
N GLY A 256 4.79 14.69 -19.18
CA GLY A 256 5.87 15.64 -19.40
C GLY A 256 6.79 15.75 -18.19
N TRP A 257 8.08 15.95 -18.45
CA TRP A 257 9.10 16.13 -17.44
C TRP A 257 9.33 17.61 -17.10
N SER A 258 9.48 17.90 -15.81
CA SER A 258 10.11 19.09 -15.30
C SER A 258 11.17 18.66 -14.29
N ALA A 259 12.44 18.69 -14.69
CA ALA A 259 13.55 18.11 -13.94
C ALA A 259 13.23 16.67 -13.49
N GLY A 260 13.35 16.36 -12.19
CA GLY A 260 13.04 15.05 -11.60
C GLY A 260 11.54 14.76 -11.38
N ILE A 261 10.62 15.54 -11.95
CA ILE A 261 9.18 15.35 -11.78
C ILE A 261 8.53 15.08 -13.13
N PHE A 262 7.95 13.89 -13.28
CA PHE A 262 7.10 13.54 -14.40
C PHE A 262 5.63 13.73 -14.01
N THR A 263 4.90 14.49 -14.83
CA THR A 263 3.47 14.73 -14.66
C THR A 263 2.70 13.94 -15.71
N GLN A 264 1.82 13.05 -15.28
CA GLN A 264 1.01 12.25 -16.19
C GLN A 264 -0.03 13.14 -16.87
N ASP A 265 -0.03 13.10 -18.20
CA ASP A 265 -0.90 13.91 -19.05
C ASP A 265 -1.10 13.18 -20.39
N ALA A 266 -2.36 12.91 -20.76
CA ALA A 266 -2.72 12.24 -21.99
C ALA A 266 -2.27 12.98 -23.27
N ALA A 267 -2.08 14.31 -23.19
CA ALA A 267 -1.56 15.13 -24.27
C ALA A 267 -0.03 15.09 -24.38
N GLY A 268 0.66 14.54 -23.38
CA GLY A 268 2.12 14.49 -23.32
C GLY A 268 2.76 13.40 -24.19
N SER A 269 4.06 13.21 -23.96
CA SER A 269 4.86 12.17 -24.62
C SER A 269 4.79 10.85 -23.85
N PRO A 270 4.86 9.70 -24.54
CA PRO A 270 4.98 8.40 -23.88
C PRO A 270 6.19 8.35 -22.93
N PHE A 271 5.99 7.82 -21.71
CA PHE A 271 7.07 7.59 -20.75
C PHE A 271 8.17 6.70 -21.36
N GLU A 272 9.43 7.04 -21.13
CA GLU A 272 10.59 6.40 -21.78
C GLU A 272 10.81 4.94 -21.30
N GLY A 273 10.28 4.62 -20.11
CA GLY A 273 10.36 3.32 -19.48
C GLY A 273 11.49 3.20 -18.46
N PHE A 274 11.44 2.14 -17.66
CA PHE A 274 12.45 1.89 -16.64
C PHE A 274 13.51 0.89 -17.13
N ARG A 275 14.76 1.34 -17.15
CA ARG A 275 15.93 0.46 -17.07
C ARG A 275 16.38 0.41 -15.61
N TRP A 276 15.72 -0.42 -14.82
CA TRP A 276 16.01 -0.60 -13.39
C TRP A 276 17.44 -1.07 -13.12
N ARG A 277 17.98 -1.92 -14.02
CA ARG A 277 19.32 -2.48 -13.90
C ARG A 277 20.05 -2.58 -15.23
N THR A 278 21.37 -2.61 -15.15
CA THR A 278 22.31 -2.86 -16.26
C THR A 278 23.02 -4.20 -16.09
N ASP A 279 23.05 -4.77 -14.87
CA ASP A 279 23.54 -6.12 -14.57
C ASP A 279 22.37 -7.03 -14.13
N SER A 280 22.33 -8.25 -14.67
CA SER A 280 21.35 -9.27 -14.33
C SER A 280 21.44 -9.78 -12.87
N ASN A 281 22.57 -9.55 -12.19
CA ASN A 281 22.77 -9.87 -10.78
C ASN A 281 21.94 -8.98 -9.84
N VAL A 282 21.57 -7.78 -10.29
CA VAL A 282 20.68 -6.89 -9.53
C VAL A 282 19.24 -7.42 -9.63
N LYS A 283 18.74 -8.01 -8.55
CA LYS A 283 17.35 -8.52 -8.41
C LYS A 283 16.57 -7.69 -7.41
N LEU A 284 15.24 -7.79 -7.40
CA LEU A 284 14.42 -7.33 -6.28
C LEU A 284 14.71 -8.25 -5.09
N ASN A 285 15.51 -7.78 -4.12
CA ASN A 285 16.05 -8.62 -3.06
C ASN A 285 15.89 -8.03 -1.65
N TRP A 286 15.06 -7.00 -1.49
CA TRP A 286 14.66 -6.49 -0.18
C TRP A 286 13.38 -5.66 -0.22
N ILE A 287 12.75 -5.52 0.95
CA ILE A 287 11.75 -4.49 1.26
C ILE A 287 12.18 -3.71 2.52
N TRP A 288 11.73 -2.46 2.64
CA TRP A 288 12.09 -1.54 3.71
C TRP A 288 10.86 -0.76 4.20
N LEU A 289 10.30 -1.18 5.33
CA LEU A 289 9.23 -0.45 6.02
C LEU A 289 9.84 0.65 6.87
N GLN A 290 9.45 1.90 6.64
CA GLN A 290 10.08 3.06 7.28
C GLN A 290 9.07 4.12 7.73
N VAL A 291 9.44 4.78 8.83
CA VAL A 291 8.99 6.11 9.19
C VAL A 291 10.23 6.96 9.47
N TYR A 292 10.36 8.07 8.76
CA TYR A 292 11.41 9.05 8.98
C TYR A 292 10.81 10.45 9.08
N ALA A 293 10.95 11.06 10.25
CA ALA A 293 10.37 12.32 10.67
C ALA A 293 11.41 13.20 11.39
N PRO A 294 12.46 13.66 10.68
CA PRO A 294 13.56 14.41 11.29
C PRO A 294 13.20 15.84 11.68
N ASN A 295 12.13 16.40 11.09
CA ASN A 295 11.80 17.83 11.17
C ASN A 295 10.67 18.13 12.17
N GLU A 296 10.32 17.17 13.02
CA GLU A 296 9.29 17.38 14.04
C GLU A 296 9.79 18.36 15.11
N ALA A 297 8.92 19.27 15.52
CA ALA A 297 9.25 20.26 16.53
C ALA A 297 9.58 19.58 17.87
N VAL A 298 10.54 20.14 18.62
CA VAL A 298 11.02 19.54 19.87
C VAL A 298 9.86 19.26 20.84
N GLY A 299 9.78 18.02 21.32
CA GLY A 299 8.74 17.56 22.24
C GLY A 299 7.39 17.22 21.60
N VAL A 300 7.18 17.53 20.31
CA VAL A 300 6.00 17.09 19.58
C VAL A 300 6.15 15.62 19.22
N THR A 301 5.08 14.86 19.44
CA THR A 301 5.03 13.43 19.15
C THR A 301 4.16 13.17 17.95
N GLY A 302 4.60 12.26 17.07
CA GLY A 302 3.78 11.74 16.00
C GLY A 302 3.95 10.23 15.86
N SER A 303 3.11 9.62 15.04
CA SER A 303 3.21 8.20 14.74
C SER A 303 2.58 7.84 13.40
N ILE A 304 3.05 6.75 12.80
CA ILE A 304 2.39 6.08 11.68
C ILE A 304 2.19 4.63 12.05
N LYS A 305 1.04 4.08 11.62
CA LYS A 305 0.72 2.67 11.86
C LYS A 305 0.82 1.87 10.58
N PHE A 306 1.22 0.61 10.73
CA PHE A 306 1.27 -0.38 9.65
C PHE A 306 0.55 -1.64 10.06
N ASP A 307 -0.07 -2.30 9.09
CA ASP A 307 -0.61 -3.64 9.27
C ASP A 307 -0.55 -4.45 7.96
N HIS A 308 -0.71 -5.77 8.06
CA HIS A 308 -1.01 -6.65 6.95
C HIS A 308 -0.08 -6.48 5.73
N VAL A 309 1.23 -6.60 5.98
CA VAL A 309 2.25 -6.59 4.94
C VAL A 309 2.27 -7.95 4.25
N VAL A 310 2.10 -7.95 2.93
CA VAL A 310 2.23 -9.14 2.08
C VAL A 310 3.14 -8.82 0.91
N VAL A 311 4.18 -9.62 0.76
CA VAL A 311 5.16 -9.52 -0.32
C VAL A 311 4.98 -10.72 -1.24
N ALA A 312 4.76 -10.49 -2.52
CA ALA A 312 4.44 -11.55 -3.48
C ALA A 312 5.02 -11.30 -4.88
N LYS A 313 5.03 -12.34 -5.71
CA LYS A 313 5.43 -12.28 -7.13
C LYS A 313 4.29 -11.82 -8.06
N SER A 314 3.08 -11.64 -7.54
CA SER A 314 1.87 -11.27 -8.28
C SER A 314 0.96 -10.41 -7.42
N TYR A 315 0.02 -9.72 -8.07
CA TYR A 315 -0.94 -8.83 -7.41
C TYR A 315 -1.62 -9.48 -6.20
N VAL A 316 -1.56 -8.80 -5.05
CA VAL A 316 -2.11 -9.31 -3.79
C VAL A 316 -3.56 -8.88 -3.65
N GLY A 317 -3.84 -7.59 -3.82
CA GLY A 317 -5.12 -6.98 -3.53
C GLY A 317 -5.28 -6.65 -2.04
N CYS A 318 -6.23 -5.77 -1.76
CA CYS A 318 -6.61 -5.39 -0.40
C CYS A 318 -7.40 -6.50 0.29
N LEU A 319 -7.37 -6.51 1.62
CA LEU A 319 -8.20 -7.34 2.49
C LEU A 319 -9.65 -7.31 2.03
N ARG A 320 -10.19 -8.52 1.86
CA ARG A 320 -11.62 -8.75 1.95
C ARG A 320 -11.92 -9.12 3.39
N ALA A 321 -12.87 -8.41 4.00
CA ALA A 321 -13.40 -8.80 5.31
C ALA A 321 -13.83 -10.27 5.26
N ALA A 322 -13.41 -11.05 6.26
CA ALA A 322 -13.94 -12.39 6.46
C ALA A 322 -15.47 -12.27 6.60
N GLN A 323 -16.22 -13.00 5.78
CA GLN A 323 -17.66 -13.07 5.99
C GLN A 323 -17.90 -13.68 7.37
N PRO A 324 -18.79 -13.12 8.20
CA PRO A 324 -19.21 -13.82 9.40
C PRO A 324 -19.74 -15.18 8.98
N THR A 325 -19.16 -16.26 9.51
CA THR A 325 -19.70 -17.60 9.33
C THR A 325 -21.07 -17.62 9.99
N GLY A 326 -22.12 -17.44 9.20
CA GLY A 326 -23.48 -17.68 9.66
C GLY A 326 -23.61 -19.14 10.13
N PRO A 327 -24.53 -19.43 11.07
CA PRO A 327 -24.74 -20.80 11.53
C PRO A 327 -25.06 -21.69 10.34
N THR A 328 -24.33 -22.81 10.23
CA THR A 328 -24.59 -23.85 9.25
C THR A 328 -26.03 -24.33 9.43
N ALA A 329 -26.91 -23.99 8.50
CA ALA A 329 -28.28 -24.50 8.51
C ALA A 329 -28.25 -26.00 8.23
N THR A 330 -28.32 -26.80 9.28
CA THR A 330 -28.59 -28.23 9.19
C THR A 330 -29.97 -28.38 8.54
N LEU A 331 -30.02 -28.90 7.32
CA LEU A 331 -31.27 -29.26 6.64
C LEU A 331 -31.93 -30.39 7.44
N GLU A 332 -32.79 -30.05 8.39
CA GLU A 332 -33.77 -30.98 8.93
C GLU A 332 -34.74 -31.34 7.80
N ARG A 333 -34.72 -32.61 7.38
CA ARG A 333 -35.71 -33.14 6.44
C ARG A 333 -37.09 -33.00 7.07
N GLN A 334 -37.90 -32.07 6.55
CA GLN A 334 -39.33 -32.04 6.83
C GLN A 334 -39.94 -33.39 6.41
N ARG A 335 -40.50 -34.09 7.39
CA ARG A 335 -41.23 -35.34 7.22
C ARG A 335 -42.58 -34.99 6.55
N ILE A 336 -42.79 -35.50 5.34
CA ILE A 336 -44.06 -35.38 4.61
C ILE A 336 -45.14 -36.16 5.40
N PRO A 337 -46.29 -35.56 5.75
CA PRO A 337 -47.37 -36.31 6.37
C PRO A 337 -48.06 -37.21 5.34
N ASP A 338 -48.20 -38.47 5.72
CA ASP A 338 -48.86 -39.52 4.97
C ASP A 338 -50.36 -39.21 4.80
N ARG A 339 -50.86 -39.23 3.56
CA ARG A 339 -52.28 -39.11 3.25
C ARG A 339 -52.86 -40.52 3.17
N THR A 340 -53.38 -41.01 4.29
CA THR A 340 -54.26 -42.17 4.28
C THR A 340 -55.63 -41.77 3.75
N SER A 341 -56.01 -42.37 2.62
CA SER A 341 -57.40 -42.48 2.17
C SER A 341 -57.73 -43.95 1.97
N ARG A 342 -58.37 -44.57 2.97
CA ARG A 342 -59.54 -45.45 2.89
C ARG A 342 -59.87 -46.02 4.25
#